data_AF-A0A957J3G3-F1
#
_entry.id   AF-A0A957J3G3-F1
#
_cell.length_a   1.000
_cell.length_b   1.000
_cell.length_c   1.000
_cell.angle_alpha   90.00
_cell.angle_beta   90.00
_cell.angle_gamma   90.00
#
_symmetry.space_group_name_H-M   'P 1'
#
loop_
_entity.id
_entity.type
_entity.pdbx_description
1 polymer ?
#
loop_
_entity_poly.entity_id
_entity_poly.type
_entity_poly.pdbx_seq_one_letter_code
_entity_poly.pdbx_strand_id
1 'polypeptide(L)' 'MTMNPVEQFYDHHSEQEWGRLTRHRMEFAVTPRALTAYLPAPPAAVADIGGGPGR' A
#
# COMPACT_ATOMS: atom_id res chain seq x y z
N MET A 1 -21.37 7.53 -13.49
CA MET A 1 -20.82 6.15 -13.42
C MET A 1 -21.08 5.66 -12.01
N THR A 2 -21.64 4.46 -11.85
CA THR A 2 -21.76 3.82 -10.53
C THR A 2 -20.38 3.33 -10.11
N MET A 3 -19.97 3.70 -8.89
CA MET A 3 -18.68 3.39 -8.32
C MET A 3 -18.53 1.88 -8.09
N ASN A 4 -17.35 1.33 -8.36
CA ASN A 4 -17.07 -0.10 -8.19
C ASN A 4 -17.20 -0.48 -6.69
N PRO A 5 -17.80 -1.64 -6.32
CA PRO A 5 -17.87 -2.09 -4.92
C PRO A 5 -16.53 -2.10 -4.16
N VAL A 6 -15.42 -2.41 -4.84
CA VAL A 6 -14.05 -2.36 -4.32
C VAL A 6 -13.63 -0.94 -3.99
N GLU A 7 -13.88 0.00 -4.90
CA GLU A 7 -13.59 1.42 -4.70
C GLU A 7 -14.38 1.95 -3.51
N GLN A 8 -15.68 1.64 -3.44
CA GLN A 8 -16.54 2.03 -2.31
C GLN A 8 -16.06 1.46 -0.98
N PHE A 9 -15.59 0.21 -0.98
CA PHE A 9 -15.05 -0.42 0.21
C PHE A 9 -13.81 0.32 0.73
N TYR A 10 -12.85 0.62 -0.14
CA TYR A 10 -11.63 1.31 0.26
C TYR A 10 -11.86 2.78 0.64
N ASP A 11 -12.82 3.46 0.01
CA ASP A 11 -13.23 4.81 0.42
C ASP A 11 -13.76 4.85 1.87
N HIS A 12 -14.50 3.82 2.28
CA HIS A 12 -15.08 3.76 3.63
C HIS A 12 -14.17 3.13 4.69
N HIS A 13 -13.16 2.35 4.31
CA HIS A 13 -12.36 1.53 5.25
C HIS A 13 -10.85 1.77 5.18
N SER A 14 -10.39 2.77 4.42
CA SER A 14 -8.97 3.09 4.24
C SER A 14 -8.18 3.16 5.56
N GLU A 15 -8.71 3.78 6.61
CA GLU A 15 -8.04 3.88 7.92
C GLU A 15 -7.88 2.53 8.63
N GLN A 16 -8.87 1.65 8.52
CA GLN A 16 -8.82 0.31 9.12
C GLN A 16 -7.79 -0.56 8.42
N GLU A 17 -7.77 -0.50 7.09
CA GLU A 17 -6.76 -1.14 6.25
C GLU A 17 -5.36 -0.61 6.55
N TRP A 18 -5.23 0.68 6.85
CA TRP A 18 -3.98 1.28 7.26
C TRP A 18 -3.46 0.73 8.60
N GLY A 19 -4.37 0.51 9.56
CA GLY A 19 -4.07 -0.13 10.84
C GLY A 19 -3.69 -1.61 10.73
N ARG A 20 -4.08 -2.30 9.64
CA ARG A 20 -3.79 -3.73 9.41
C ARG A 20 -2.29 -4.01 9.44
N LEU A 21 -1.48 -3.15 8.84
CA LEU A 21 -0.03 -3.31 8.78
C LEU A 21 0.65 -3.31 10.16
N THR A 22 0.06 -2.61 11.14
CA THR A 22 0.55 -2.61 12.53
C THR A 22 0.27 -3.96 13.23
N ARG A 23 -0.84 -4.62 12.87
CA ARG A 23 -1.25 -5.92 13.41
C ARG A 23 -0.54 -7.09 12.71
N HIS A 24 -0.30 -6.97 11.40
CA HIS A 24 0.30 -8.00 10.56
C HIS A 24 1.76 -7.68 10.20
N ARG A 25 2.62 -7.64 11.22
CA ARG A 25 4.02 -7.18 11.09
C ARG A 25 4.86 -7.96 10.08
N MET A 26 4.61 -9.26 9.91
CA MET A 26 5.33 -10.10 8.95
C MET A 26 5.01 -9.73 7.51
N GLU A 27 3.73 -9.54 7.19
CA GLU A 27 3.29 -9.06 5.87
C GLU A 27 3.90 -7.69 5.58
N PHE A 28 3.86 -6.78 6.56
CA PHE A 28 4.52 -5.48 6.42
C PHE A 28 6.02 -5.61 6.22
N ALA A 29 6.74 -6.51 6.90
CA ALA A 29 8.20 -6.61 6.79
C ALA A 29 8.69 -7.17 5.43
N VAL A 30 7.87 -8.00 4.77
CA VAL A 30 8.24 -8.61 3.49
C VAL A 30 8.31 -7.55 2.37
N THR A 31 7.40 -6.58 2.36
CA THR A 31 7.34 -5.56 1.31
C THR A 31 8.58 -4.65 1.28
N PRO A 32 9.01 -3.98 2.37
CA PRO A 32 10.25 -3.22 2.44
C PRO A 32 11.46 -4.06 2.07
N ARG A 33 11.53 -5.33 2.52
CA ARG A 33 12.64 -6.23 2.17
C ARG A 33 12.74 -6.43 0.66
N ALA A 34 11.61 -6.63 -0.02
CA ALA A 34 11.56 -6.76 -1.46
C ALA A 34 11.91 -5.44 -2.16
N LEU A 35 11.34 -4.32 -1.71
CA LEU A 35 11.62 -3.00 -2.28
C LEU A 35 13.12 -2.66 -2.19
N THR A 36 13.77 -2.91 -1.04
CA THR A 36 15.22 -2.71 -0.89
C THR A 36 16.05 -3.60 -1.81
N ALA A 37 15.59 -4.83 -2.09
CA ALA A 37 16.32 -5.78 -2.92
C ALA A 37 16.20 -5.48 -4.43
N TYR A 38 15.09 -4.88 -4.87
CA TYR A 38 14.73 -4.81 -6.29
C TYR A 38 14.47 -3.42 -6.84
N LEU A 39 14.29 -2.39 -6.01
CA LEU A 39 14.17 -1.03 -6.53
C LEU A 39 15.48 -0.60 -7.22
N PRO A 40 15.39 0.15 -8.33
CA PRO A 40 16.57 0.74 -8.97
C PRO A 40 17.30 1.67 -8.00
N ALA A 41 18.62 1.76 -8.16
CA ALA A 41 19.42 2.70 -7.39
C ALA A 41 18.96 4.14 -7.64
N PRO A 42 18.96 5.02 -6.62
CA PRO A 42 18.59 6.41 -6.81
C PRO A 42 19.63 7.16 -7.68
N PRO A 43 19.19 8.18 -8.46
CA PRO A 43 17.82 8.68 -8.55
C PRO A 43 16.94 7.79 -9.44
N ALA A 44 15.73 7.50 -8.96
CA ALA A 44 14.72 6.77 -9.71
C ALA A 44 13.33 7.34 -9.42
N ALA A 45 12.44 7.26 -10.41
CA ALA A 45 11.04 7.60 -10.25
C ALA A 45 10.25 6.33 -9.96
N VAL A 46 9.41 6.37 -8.91
CA VAL A 46 8.54 5.26 -8.52
C VAL A 46 7.10 5.75 -8.52
N ALA A 47 6.22 4.99 -9.16
CA ALA A 47 4.78 5.21 -9.10
C ALA A 47 4.16 4.22 -8.11
N ASP A 48 3.57 4.74 -7.02
CA ASP A 48 2.81 3.94 -6.06
C ASP A 48 1.34 3.93 -6.48
N ILE A 49 0.84 2.76 -6.89
CA ILE A 49 -0.53 2.58 -7.38
C ILE A 49 -1.31 1.83 -6.32
N GLY A 50 -2.30 2.49 -5.72
CA GLY A 50 -3.13 1.89 -4.68
C GLY A 50 -2.47 1.88 -3.30
N GLY A 51 -1.50 2.76 -3.03
CA GLY A 51 -0.88 2.96 -1.71
C GLY A 51 -1.83 3.50 -0.61
N GLY A 52 -3.13 3.61 -0.92
CA GLY A 52 -4.14 4.17 -0.03
C GLY A 52 -3.78 5.60 0.39
N PRO A 53 -3.72 5.92 1.69
CA PRO A 53 -3.37 7.25 2.19
C PRO A 53 -1.88 7.63 2.07
N GLY A 54 -0.99 6.76 1.58
CA GLY A 54 0.38 7.12 1.21
C GLY A 54 1.40 7.15 2.36
N ARG A 55 1.53 6.05 3.11
CA ARG A 55 2.49 5.90 4.23
C ARG A 55 3.85 5.36 3.81
#